data_AF-A0A942B7C8-F1
#
_entry.id   AF-A0A942B7C8-F1
#
_cell.length_a   1.000
_cell.length_b   1.000
_cell.length_c   1.000
_cell.angle_alpha   90.00
_cell.angle_beta   90.00
_cell.angle_gamma   90.00
#
_symmetry.space_group_name_H-M   'P 1'
#
loop_
_entity.id
_entity.type
_entity.pdbx_description
1 polymer ?
#
loop_
_entity_poly.entity_id
_entity_poly.type
_entity_poly.pdbx_seq_one_letter_code
_entity_poly.pdbx_strand_id
1 'polypeptide(L)'
;MNTEIDLGLSRYSDWAFTSSVVVLVVALLLLAVELAFSRGRKVDSRELVGAGSYAQGGAVTADSATPGLVSAAPARPFDERVGRAGLSLVYLGTALLLACIVLRGLATSRVPWGNMYEFINLTCFSGLIAAIVVLRKPQYRALWVFVLIPVLILLTVSGRWLYAHAAPVMPALQSYWLPIHVSVVSLGSGVFLVAGVASILFLLKMSPLADPGRSGTFAGIVARLPDAQTLDRIAYRTTIFAFPVFGFGVIFGAIWAEEAWGRYWGWDPKETVSFIAWVIYAAYLHARSTAGWRDRKAAWINIAGFVAMVFNLFFINLVTAGLHSYAGVS
;
A
#
# COMPACT_ATOMS: atom_id res chain seq x y z
N MET A 1 -34.75 4.84 13.80
CA MET A 1 -33.61 5.25 12.94
C MET A 1 -33.91 4.68 11.57
N ASN A 2 -34.11 5.52 10.56
CA ASN A 2 -34.61 5.10 9.24
C ASN A 2 -33.78 3.96 8.66
N THR A 3 -34.42 2.82 8.44
CA THR A 3 -33.87 1.61 7.81
C THR A 3 -33.89 1.69 6.28
N GLU A 4 -34.15 2.87 5.71
CA GLU A 4 -34.13 3.09 4.27
C GLU A 4 -32.69 3.31 3.80
N ILE A 5 -32.17 2.33 3.07
CA ILE A 5 -30.88 2.43 2.38
C ILE A 5 -31.10 3.28 1.13
N ASP A 6 -30.30 4.35 0.98
CA ASP A 6 -30.33 5.16 -0.23
C ASP A 6 -29.67 4.38 -1.39
N LEU A 7 -30.51 3.83 -2.26
CA LEU A 7 -30.10 3.03 -3.42
C LEU A 7 -29.30 3.86 -4.44
N GLY A 8 -29.52 5.17 -4.52
CA GLY A 8 -28.79 6.07 -5.41
C GLY A 8 -27.35 6.24 -4.95
N LEU A 9 -27.16 6.56 -3.66
CA LEU A 9 -25.83 6.66 -3.05
C LEU A 9 -25.08 5.31 -3.06
N SER A 10 -25.79 4.20 -2.85
CA SER A 10 -25.19 2.86 -2.96
C SER A 10 -24.68 2.59 -4.38
N ARG A 11 -25.45 2.94 -5.42
CA ARG A 11 -25.02 2.77 -6.81
C ARG A 11 -23.82 3.66 -7.15
N TYR A 12 -23.80 4.91 -6.68
CA TYR A 12 -22.64 5.78 -6.86
C TYR A 12 -21.39 5.26 -6.14
N SER A 13 -21.55 4.65 -4.96
CA SER A 13 -20.45 3.98 -4.25
C SER A 13 -19.86 2.85 -5.09
N ASP A 14 -20.71 2.00 -5.68
CA ASP A 14 -20.26 0.89 -6.53
C ASP A 14 -19.55 1.40 -7.80
N TRP A 15 -20.07 2.45 -8.44
CA TRP A 15 -19.40 3.09 -9.57
C TRP A 15 -18.07 3.71 -9.19
N ALA A 16 -17.98 4.36 -8.03
CA ALA A 16 -16.74 4.93 -7.51
C ALA A 16 -15.70 3.83 -7.24
N PHE A 17 -16.13 2.67 -6.71
CA PHE A 17 -15.28 1.51 -6.50
C PHE A 17 -14.74 0.96 -7.82
N THR A 18 -15.61 0.65 -8.79
CA THR A 18 -15.18 0.13 -10.09
C THR A 18 -14.26 1.12 -10.80
N SER A 19 -14.60 2.41 -10.77
CA SER A 19 -13.76 3.47 -11.35
C SER A 19 -12.40 3.56 -10.68
N SER A 20 -12.34 3.45 -9.35
CA SER A 20 -11.08 3.42 -8.60
C SER A 20 -10.19 2.27 -9.05
N VAL A 21 -10.74 1.05 -9.14
CA VAL A 21 -9.98 -0.13 -9.59
C VAL A 21 -9.44 0.05 -11.00
N VAL A 22 -10.29 0.49 -11.94
CA VAL A 22 -9.88 0.72 -13.34
C VAL A 22 -8.77 1.78 -13.42
N VAL A 23 -8.94 2.91 -12.72
CA VAL A 23 -7.94 3.98 -12.69
C VAL A 23 -6.61 3.49 -12.09
N LEU A 24 -6.65 2.69 -11.02
CA LEU A 24 -5.45 2.12 -10.40
C LEU A 24 -4.77 1.07 -11.30
N VAL A 25 -5.52 0.30 -12.09
CA VAL A 25 -4.96 -0.61 -13.11
C VAL A 25 -4.23 0.18 -14.19
N VAL A 26 -4.84 1.25 -14.72
CA VAL A 26 -4.19 2.13 -15.70
C VAL A 26 -2.95 2.78 -15.09
N ALA A 27 -3.02 3.23 -13.84
CA ALA A 27 -1.87 3.77 -13.11
C ALA A 27 -0.71 2.76 -13.03
N LEU A 28 -1.01 1.50 -12.67
CA LEU A 28 -0.04 0.41 -12.64
C LEU A 28 0.62 0.20 -13.99
N LEU A 29 -0.16 0.18 -15.08
CA LEU A 29 0.38 -0.01 -16.44
C LEU A 29 1.31 1.13 -16.84
N LEU A 30 0.94 2.39 -16.61
CA LEU A 30 1.79 3.54 -16.93
C LEU A 30 3.10 3.52 -16.10
N LEU A 31 3.02 3.19 -14.82
CA LEU A 31 4.20 3.09 -13.96
C LEU A 31 5.09 1.89 -14.33
N ALA A 32 4.51 0.78 -14.80
CA ALA A 32 5.24 -0.36 -15.31
C ALA A 32 5.96 -0.03 -16.63
N VAL A 33 5.34 0.76 -17.50
CA VAL A 33 5.97 1.31 -18.71
C VAL A 33 7.16 2.19 -18.35
N GLU A 34 7.00 3.16 -17.43
CA GLU A 34 8.13 3.99 -16.97
C GLU A 34 9.28 3.11 -16.42
N LEU A 35 8.95 2.12 -15.60
CA LEU A 35 9.93 1.18 -15.05
C LEU A 35 10.68 0.43 -16.16
N ALA A 36 9.99 0.00 -17.22
CA ALA A 36 10.62 -0.68 -18.35
C ALA A 36 11.60 0.23 -19.11
N PHE A 37 11.22 1.48 -19.39
CA PHE A 37 11.96 2.37 -20.31
C PHE A 37 13.02 3.27 -19.65
N SER A 38 13.02 3.47 -18.33
CA SER A 38 13.86 4.46 -17.61
C SER A 38 15.40 4.32 -17.77
N ARG A 39 15.95 3.17 -18.20
CA ARG A 39 17.41 2.96 -18.32
C ARG A 39 18.00 3.11 -19.74
N GLY A 40 17.18 3.11 -20.80
CA GLY A 40 17.69 3.26 -22.18
C GLY A 40 18.51 4.55 -22.36
N ARG A 41 18.20 5.57 -21.57
CA ARG A 41 18.70 6.93 -21.77
C ARG A 41 19.85 7.35 -20.84
N LYS A 42 20.07 6.66 -19.71
CA LYS A 42 21.21 6.96 -18.80
C LYS A 42 22.55 6.50 -19.39
N VAL A 43 22.51 5.49 -20.28
CA VAL A 43 23.65 5.03 -21.07
C VAL A 43 23.88 6.01 -22.22
N ASP A 44 22.81 6.34 -22.97
CA ASP A 44 22.82 7.31 -24.07
C ASP A 44 23.31 8.70 -23.65
N SER A 45 22.87 9.21 -22.49
CA SER A 45 23.32 10.50 -21.96
C SER A 45 24.78 10.47 -21.50
N ARG A 46 25.29 9.32 -21.06
CA ARG A 46 26.72 9.17 -20.70
C ARG A 46 27.60 9.14 -21.95
N GLU A 47 27.10 8.54 -23.02
CA GLU A 47 27.77 8.47 -24.32
C GLU A 47 27.85 9.86 -24.97
N LEU A 48 26.77 10.66 -24.91
CA LEU A 48 26.74 12.03 -25.45
C LEU A 48 27.59 13.04 -24.67
N VAL A 49 27.73 12.88 -23.34
CA VAL A 49 28.59 13.77 -22.52
C VAL A 49 30.09 13.46 -22.72
N GLY A 50 30.43 12.25 -23.13
CA GLY A 50 31.80 11.87 -23.51
C GLY A 50 32.25 12.45 -24.86
N ALA A 51 31.32 12.71 -25.78
CA ALA A 51 31.63 13.19 -27.13
C ALA A 51 31.71 14.73 -27.26
N GLY A 52 31.23 15.50 -26.28
CA GLY A 52 31.09 16.96 -26.38
C GLY A 52 31.93 17.81 -25.41
N SER A 53 32.67 17.21 -24.48
CA SER A 53 33.29 17.98 -23.36
C SER A 53 34.64 18.62 -23.65
N TYR A 54 35.17 18.53 -24.88
CA TYR A 54 36.44 19.18 -25.26
C TYR A 54 36.30 20.49 -26.07
N ALA A 55 35.09 20.99 -26.33
CA ALA A 55 34.92 22.22 -27.10
C ALA A 55 33.73 23.09 -26.64
N GLN A 56 33.89 23.80 -25.52
CA GLN A 56 33.46 25.20 -25.30
C GLN A 56 33.43 25.51 -23.80
N GLY A 57 34.52 26.09 -23.29
CA GLY A 57 34.45 26.94 -22.12
C GLY A 57 33.71 28.23 -22.50
N GLY A 58 32.41 28.29 -22.21
CA GLY A 58 31.60 29.50 -22.31
C GLY A 58 31.49 30.17 -20.95
N ALA A 59 32.55 30.88 -20.53
CA ALA A 59 32.43 31.86 -19.46
C ALA A 59 31.46 32.96 -19.94
N VAL A 60 30.44 33.24 -19.14
CA VAL A 60 29.48 34.31 -19.39
C VAL A 60 30.22 35.64 -19.35
N THR A 61 30.44 36.28 -20.50
CA THR A 61 30.95 37.64 -20.56
C THR A 61 29.83 38.59 -20.15
N ALA A 62 30.13 39.53 -19.25
CA ALA A 62 29.16 40.46 -18.64
C ALA A 62 28.68 41.58 -19.60
N ASP A 63 28.82 41.40 -20.91
CA ASP A 63 28.67 42.47 -21.91
C ASP A 63 27.84 42.02 -23.13
N SER A 64 26.62 41.51 -22.88
CA SER A 64 25.68 41.17 -23.95
C SER A 64 24.45 42.09 -23.90
N ALA A 65 24.42 43.07 -24.81
CA ALA A 65 23.31 44.00 -25.02
C ALA A 65 22.09 43.38 -25.75
N THR A 66 21.95 42.06 -25.73
CA THR A 66 20.82 41.33 -26.32
C THR A 66 19.99 40.70 -25.20
N PRO A 67 18.64 40.79 -25.21
CA PRO A 67 17.80 40.11 -24.22
C PRO A 67 18.17 38.63 -24.18
N GLY A 68 18.63 38.16 -23.02
CA GLY A 68 19.07 36.77 -22.84
C GLY A 68 17.96 35.82 -23.29
N LEU A 69 18.23 35.05 -24.35
CA LEU A 69 17.32 34.01 -24.82
C LEU A 69 17.18 33.00 -23.66
N VAL A 70 16.01 32.98 -23.02
CA VAL A 70 15.68 31.93 -22.05
C VAL A 70 15.62 30.63 -22.85
N SER A 71 16.72 29.87 -22.85
CA SER A 71 16.75 28.56 -23.46
C SER A 71 15.60 27.76 -22.87
N ALA A 72 14.65 27.37 -23.73
CA ALA A 72 13.45 26.66 -23.29
C ALA A 72 13.91 25.43 -22.50
N ALA A 73 13.48 25.33 -21.23
CA ALA A 73 13.88 24.24 -20.38
C ALA A 73 13.65 22.92 -21.13
N PRO A 74 14.66 22.03 -21.23
CA PRO A 74 14.57 20.85 -22.08
C PRO A 74 13.28 20.09 -21.79
N ALA A 75 12.51 19.86 -22.84
CA ALA A 75 11.19 19.25 -22.74
C ALA A 75 11.32 17.92 -21.99
N ARG A 76 10.50 17.72 -20.96
CA ARG A 76 10.61 16.52 -20.12
C ARG A 76 10.47 15.26 -20.98
N PRO A 77 11.26 14.22 -20.71
CA PRO A 77 11.20 12.96 -21.42
C PRO A 77 9.82 12.31 -21.41
N PHE A 78 9.50 11.54 -22.45
CA PHE A 78 8.23 10.81 -22.55
C PHE A 78 8.02 9.84 -21.37
N ASP A 79 9.05 9.09 -20.96
CA ASP A 79 8.99 8.14 -19.83
C ASP A 79 8.68 8.85 -18.51
N GLU A 80 9.26 10.03 -18.26
CA GLU A 80 8.96 10.80 -17.05
C GLU A 80 7.53 11.36 -17.08
N ARG A 81 7.01 11.76 -18.25
CA ARG A 81 5.62 12.20 -18.40
C ARG A 81 4.65 11.06 -18.12
N VAL A 82 4.91 9.88 -18.69
CA VAL A 82 4.11 8.66 -18.47
C VAL A 82 4.10 8.28 -16.99
N GLY A 83 5.27 8.31 -16.34
CA GLY A 83 5.40 8.05 -14.91
C GLY A 83 4.62 9.01 -14.02
N ARG A 84 4.69 10.31 -14.33
CA ARG A 84 3.93 11.34 -13.61
C ARG A 84 2.43 11.23 -13.84
N ALA A 85 2.02 10.88 -15.06
CA ALA A 85 0.63 10.59 -15.37
C ALA A 85 0.15 9.38 -14.55
N GLY A 86 0.94 8.29 -14.50
CA GLY A 86 0.66 7.13 -13.66
C GLY A 86 0.49 7.52 -12.18
N LEU A 87 1.38 8.33 -11.63
CA LEU A 87 1.26 8.82 -10.26
C LEU A 87 0.01 9.70 -10.03
N SER A 88 -0.36 10.55 -10.99
CA SER A 88 -1.60 11.33 -10.91
C SER A 88 -2.84 10.44 -10.88
N LEU A 89 -2.83 9.34 -11.64
CA LEU A 89 -3.90 8.34 -11.61
C LEU A 89 -3.92 7.57 -10.28
N VAL A 90 -2.78 7.33 -9.62
CA VAL A 90 -2.78 6.77 -8.26
C VAL A 90 -3.52 7.70 -7.29
N TYR A 91 -3.26 9.01 -7.34
CA TYR A 91 -3.98 9.97 -6.50
C TYR A 91 -5.48 10.00 -6.82
N LEU A 92 -5.84 10.00 -8.10
CA LEU A 92 -7.24 9.96 -8.53
C LEU A 92 -7.94 8.67 -8.08
N GLY A 93 -7.31 7.51 -8.28
CA GLY A 93 -7.84 6.22 -7.87
C GLY A 93 -8.00 6.14 -6.35
N THR A 94 -7.07 6.70 -5.58
CA THR A 94 -7.17 6.81 -4.12
C THR A 94 -8.34 7.72 -3.69
N ALA A 95 -8.54 8.85 -4.37
CA ALA A 95 -9.66 9.76 -4.10
C ALA A 95 -11.01 9.12 -4.46
N LEU A 96 -11.09 8.35 -5.54
CA LEU A 96 -12.27 7.58 -5.91
C LEU A 96 -12.58 6.47 -4.89
N LEU A 97 -11.55 5.83 -4.33
CA LEU A 97 -11.72 4.83 -3.27
C LEU A 97 -12.27 5.48 -1.99
N LEU A 98 -11.77 6.68 -1.65
CA LEU A 98 -12.35 7.47 -0.55
C LEU A 98 -13.82 7.83 -0.83
N ALA A 99 -14.14 8.28 -2.05
CA ALA A 99 -15.50 8.57 -2.44
C ALA A 99 -16.41 7.34 -2.29
N CYS A 100 -15.95 6.16 -2.72
CA CYS A 100 -16.66 4.90 -2.48
C CYS A 100 -16.99 4.70 -1.00
N ILE A 101 -15.99 4.83 -0.11
CA ILE A 101 -16.16 4.64 1.34
C ILE A 101 -17.15 5.65 1.91
N VAL A 102 -17.00 6.94 1.57
CA VAL A 102 -17.88 8.02 2.07
C VAL A 102 -19.31 7.83 1.57
N LEU A 103 -19.51 7.61 0.26
CA LEU A 103 -20.84 7.40 -0.32
C LEU A 103 -21.53 6.18 0.29
N ARG A 104 -20.78 5.13 0.62
CA ARG A 104 -21.32 3.94 1.28
C ARG A 104 -21.75 4.21 2.72
N GLY A 105 -20.98 5.01 3.44
CA GLY A 105 -21.35 5.44 4.79
C GLY A 105 -22.62 6.29 4.79
N LEU A 106 -22.72 7.22 3.84
CA LEU A 106 -23.91 8.06 3.64
C LEU A 106 -25.13 7.22 3.24
N ALA A 107 -24.97 6.26 2.31
CA ALA A 107 -26.06 5.39 1.85
C ALA A 107 -26.67 4.53 2.97
N THR A 108 -25.86 4.15 3.95
CA THR A 108 -26.28 3.30 5.07
C THR A 108 -26.52 4.08 6.36
N SER A 109 -26.34 5.40 6.35
CA SER A 109 -26.40 6.29 7.53
C SER A 109 -25.61 5.76 8.73
N ARG A 110 -24.51 5.04 8.47
CA ARG A 110 -23.62 4.48 9.49
C ARG A 110 -22.18 4.46 9.00
N VAL A 111 -21.26 4.18 9.91
CA VAL A 111 -19.88 3.92 9.55
C VAL A 111 -19.80 2.60 8.76
N PRO A 112 -19.29 2.60 7.51
CA PRO A 112 -19.38 1.46 6.61
C PRO A 112 -18.22 0.50 6.86
N TRP A 113 -18.14 -0.12 8.05
CA TRP A 113 -17.10 -1.08 8.45
C TRP A 113 -17.69 -2.44 8.89
N GLY A 114 -18.88 -2.78 8.39
CA GLY A 114 -19.69 -3.90 8.87
C GLY A 114 -19.48 -5.22 8.12
N ASN A 115 -18.69 -5.23 7.04
CA ASN A 115 -18.43 -6.43 6.24
C ASN A 115 -16.97 -6.47 5.73
N MET A 116 -16.56 -7.63 5.20
CA MET A 116 -15.21 -7.84 4.69
C MET A 116 -14.85 -6.93 3.51
N TYR A 117 -15.82 -6.64 2.62
CA TYR A 117 -15.60 -5.72 1.50
C TYR A 117 -15.21 -4.32 1.99
N GLU A 118 -15.95 -3.79 2.95
CA GLU A 118 -15.71 -2.53 3.61
C GLU A 118 -14.37 -2.50 4.35
N PHE A 119 -14.03 -3.59 5.05
CA PHE A 119 -12.73 -3.74 5.73
C PHE A 119 -11.54 -3.71 4.76
N ILE A 120 -11.61 -4.47 3.66
CA ILE A 120 -10.53 -4.54 2.67
C ILE A 120 -10.37 -3.18 1.98
N ASN A 121 -11.48 -2.51 1.65
CA ASN A 121 -11.44 -1.18 1.04
C ASN A 121 -10.77 -0.16 1.95
N LEU A 122 -11.10 -0.15 3.25
CA LEU A 122 -10.47 0.73 4.23
C LEU A 122 -8.98 0.40 4.43
N THR A 123 -8.62 -0.89 4.46
CA THR A 123 -7.23 -1.34 4.57
C THR A 123 -6.42 -0.92 3.34
N CYS A 124 -6.96 -1.12 2.13
CA CYS A 124 -6.32 -0.70 0.88
C CYS A 124 -6.17 0.83 0.81
N PHE A 125 -7.21 1.57 1.18
CA PHE A 125 -7.16 3.04 1.26
C PHE A 125 -6.06 3.49 2.22
N SER A 126 -6.01 2.93 3.43
CA SER A 126 -4.98 3.24 4.42
C SER A 126 -3.57 2.91 3.92
N GLY A 127 -3.40 1.78 3.23
CA GLY A 127 -2.14 1.40 2.60
C GLY A 127 -1.71 2.33 1.46
N LEU A 128 -2.66 2.79 0.64
CA LEU A 128 -2.40 3.79 -0.40
C LEU A 128 -2.00 5.13 0.20
N ILE A 129 -2.65 5.60 1.27
CA ILE A 129 -2.27 6.82 1.98
C ILE A 129 -0.87 6.68 2.59
N ALA A 130 -0.59 5.56 3.25
CA ALA A 130 0.75 5.27 3.78
C ALA A 130 1.81 5.29 2.67
N ALA A 131 1.51 4.68 1.53
CA ALA A 131 2.37 4.68 0.36
C ALA A 131 2.56 6.10 -0.21
N ILE A 132 1.52 6.92 -0.29
CA ILE A 132 1.60 8.33 -0.71
C ILE A 132 2.58 9.10 0.18
N VAL A 133 2.48 8.93 1.49
CA VAL A 133 3.33 9.63 2.47
C VAL A 133 4.78 9.16 2.37
N VAL A 134 5.02 7.85 2.27
CA VAL A 134 6.35 7.25 2.31
C VAL A 134 7.07 7.38 0.97
N LEU A 135 6.36 7.20 -0.15
CA LEU A 135 6.88 7.24 -1.52
C LEU A 135 6.79 8.64 -2.16
N ARG A 136 6.54 9.69 -1.38
CA ARG A 136 6.41 11.08 -1.88
C ARG A 136 7.62 11.60 -2.67
N LYS A 137 8.80 11.02 -2.46
CA LYS A 137 10.01 11.43 -3.17
C LYS A 137 10.05 10.81 -4.57
N PRO A 138 10.34 11.58 -5.64
CA PRO A 138 10.39 11.07 -7.01
C PRO A 138 11.30 9.85 -7.21
N GLN A 139 12.38 9.75 -6.44
CA GLN A 139 13.32 8.63 -6.47
C GLN A 139 12.71 7.27 -6.08
N TYR A 140 11.55 7.27 -5.41
CA TYR A 140 10.84 6.06 -4.98
C TYR A 140 9.71 5.67 -5.94
N ARG A 141 9.56 6.36 -7.07
CA ARG A 141 8.41 6.16 -7.97
C ARG A 141 8.28 4.73 -8.48
N ALA A 142 9.41 4.06 -8.77
CA ALA A 142 9.44 2.66 -9.19
C ALA A 142 8.79 1.70 -8.17
N LEU A 143 8.77 2.05 -6.88
CA LEU A 143 8.18 1.22 -5.83
C LEU A 143 6.65 1.15 -5.92
N TRP A 144 6.00 2.11 -6.58
CA TRP A 144 4.53 2.12 -6.73
C TRP A 144 4.01 0.90 -7.46
N VAL A 145 4.72 0.40 -8.47
CA VAL A 145 4.33 -0.82 -9.22
C VAL A 145 4.16 -2.00 -8.25
N PHE A 146 5.08 -2.14 -7.29
CA PHE A 146 5.07 -3.26 -6.35
C PHE A 146 4.07 -3.09 -5.21
N VAL A 147 3.71 -1.86 -4.84
CA VAL A 147 2.66 -1.60 -3.85
C VAL A 147 1.28 -1.77 -4.47
N LEU A 148 1.08 -1.34 -5.72
CA LEU A 148 -0.21 -1.44 -6.41
C LEU A 148 -0.61 -2.89 -6.71
N ILE A 149 0.33 -3.81 -6.93
CA ILE A 149 0.02 -5.23 -7.19
C ILE A 149 -0.81 -5.85 -6.05
N PRO A 150 -0.33 -5.93 -4.79
CA PRO A 150 -1.12 -6.50 -3.71
C PRO A 150 -2.40 -5.70 -3.43
N VAL A 151 -2.38 -4.36 -3.56
CA VAL A 151 -3.58 -3.53 -3.39
C VAL A 151 -4.66 -3.89 -4.43
N LEU A 152 -4.29 -4.01 -5.71
CA LEU A 152 -5.22 -4.37 -6.78
C LEU A 152 -5.73 -5.80 -6.64
N ILE A 153 -4.88 -6.73 -6.19
CA ILE A 153 -5.32 -8.11 -5.87
C ILE A 153 -6.38 -8.06 -4.77
N LEU A 154 -6.11 -7.35 -3.66
CA LEU A 154 -7.05 -7.22 -2.54
C LEU A 154 -8.36 -6.56 -2.97
N LEU A 155 -8.32 -5.46 -3.73
CA LEU A 155 -9.50 -4.78 -4.25
C LEU A 155 -10.28 -5.67 -5.23
N THR A 156 -9.60 -6.43 -6.10
CA THR A 156 -10.27 -7.34 -7.04
C THR A 156 -10.96 -8.48 -6.30
N VAL A 157 -10.28 -9.09 -5.32
CA VAL A 157 -10.88 -10.13 -4.46
C VAL A 157 -12.07 -9.57 -3.69
N SER A 158 -11.92 -8.36 -3.12
CA SER A 158 -12.99 -7.63 -2.43
C SER A 158 -14.22 -7.47 -3.32
N GLY A 159 -14.05 -6.94 -4.53
CA GLY A 159 -15.16 -6.69 -5.46
C GLY A 159 -15.74 -7.94 -6.13
N ARG A 160 -14.96 -9.01 -6.30
CA ARG A 160 -15.40 -10.20 -7.04
C ARG A 160 -15.99 -11.31 -6.18
N TRP A 161 -15.44 -11.51 -4.98
CA TRP A 161 -15.79 -12.64 -4.10
C TRP A 161 -16.38 -12.21 -2.77
N LEU A 162 -16.08 -11.00 -2.30
CA LEU A 162 -16.52 -10.53 -0.98
C LEU A 162 -17.52 -9.38 -1.06
N TYR A 163 -17.98 -9.05 -2.27
CA TYR A 163 -18.95 -7.98 -2.47
C TYR A 163 -20.24 -8.32 -1.72
N ALA A 164 -20.55 -7.47 -0.74
CA ALA A 164 -21.79 -7.52 0.01
C ALA A 164 -22.63 -6.31 -0.35
N HIS A 165 -23.95 -6.49 -0.46
CA HIS A 165 -24.85 -5.36 -0.62
C HIS A 165 -24.83 -4.47 0.62
N ALA A 166 -25.16 -3.18 0.45
CA ALA A 166 -25.33 -2.25 1.55
C ALA A 166 -26.54 -2.71 2.39
N ALA A 167 -26.28 -3.46 3.46
CA ALA A 167 -27.28 -4.01 4.37
C ALA A 167 -27.04 -3.51 5.80
N PRO A 168 -28.05 -3.46 6.70
CA PRO A 168 -27.85 -3.13 8.10
C PRO A 168 -26.81 -4.04 8.77
N VAL A 169 -26.01 -3.51 9.71
CA VAL A 169 -25.11 -4.35 10.52
C VAL A 169 -25.92 -5.32 11.37
N MET A 170 -25.45 -6.56 11.52
CA MET A 170 -26.08 -7.52 12.43
C MET A 170 -26.10 -6.93 13.86
N PRO A 171 -27.12 -7.24 14.69
CA PRO A 171 -27.30 -6.61 16.00
C PRO A 171 -26.08 -6.67 16.93
N ALA A 172 -25.27 -7.74 16.85
CA ALA A 172 -24.03 -7.89 17.63
C ALA A 172 -22.90 -6.91 17.23
N LEU A 173 -23.01 -6.19 16.11
CA LEU A 173 -22.03 -5.20 15.63
C LEU A 173 -22.45 -3.74 15.88
N GLN A 174 -23.61 -3.50 16.53
CA GLN A 174 -24.09 -2.16 16.85
C GLN A 174 -23.41 -1.58 18.10
N SER A 175 -22.09 -1.47 18.06
CA SER A 175 -21.26 -0.94 19.14
C SER A 175 -20.46 0.28 18.68
N TYR A 176 -20.23 1.22 19.60
CA TYR A 176 -19.35 2.38 19.38
C TYR A 176 -17.87 1.97 19.21
N TRP A 177 -17.47 0.85 19.80
CA TRP A 177 -16.09 0.36 19.76
C TRP A 177 -15.72 -0.34 18.46
N LEU A 178 -16.68 -0.95 17.76
CA LEU A 178 -16.41 -1.63 16.49
C LEU A 178 -15.81 -0.67 15.46
N PRO A 179 -16.37 0.55 15.26
CA PRO A 179 -15.72 1.51 14.41
C PRO A 179 -14.26 1.75 14.82
N ILE A 180 -14.04 2.15 16.06
CA ILE A 180 -12.71 2.51 16.56
C ILE A 180 -11.71 1.36 16.34
N HIS A 181 -12.09 0.14 16.69
CA HIS A 181 -11.28 -1.05 16.47
C HIS A 181 -10.94 -1.26 14.99
N VAL A 182 -11.96 -1.32 14.12
CA VAL A 182 -11.78 -1.68 12.71
C VAL A 182 -10.98 -0.62 11.96
N SER A 183 -11.17 0.66 12.25
CA SER A 183 -10.37 1.73 11.64
C SER A 183 -8.90 1.66 12.02
N VAL A 184 -8.61 1.46 13.30
CA VAL A 184 -7.24 1.39 13.82
C VAL A 184 -6.52 0.14 13.29
N VAL A 185 -7.19 -1.02 13.28
CA VAL A 185 -6.65 -2.25 12.67
C VAL A 185 -6.43 -2.08 11.17
N SER A 186 -7.37 -1.47 10.43
CA SER A 186 -7.23 -1.26 8.98
C SER A 186 -6.09 -0.31 8.65
N LEU A 187 -5.90 0.73 9.46
CA LEU A 187 -4.79 1.65 9.34
C LEU A 187 -3.44 0.94 9.55
N GLY A 188 -3.31 0.18 10.64
CA GLY A 188 -2.11 -0.60 10.93
C GLY A 188 -1.81 -1.62 9.82
N SER A 189 -2.83 -2.37 9.39
CA SER A 189 -2.73 -3.39 8.33
C SER A 189 -2.31 -2.79 6.99
N GLY A 190 -2.88 -1.64 6.61
CA GLY A 190 -2.51 -0.94 5.38
C GLY A 190 -1.05 -0.47 5.40
N VAL A 191 -0.57 0.05 6.52
CA VAL A 191 0.84 0.46 6.65
C VAL A 191 1.78 -0.77 6.65
N PHE A 192 1.38 -1.86 7.29
CA PHE A 192 2.14 -3.12 7.26
C PHE A 192 2.25 -3.72 5.86
N LEU A 193 1.25 -3.52 4.99
CA LEU A 193 1.35 -3.91 3.59
C LEU A 193 2.52 -3.22 2.89
N VAL A 194 2.68 -1.90 3.10
CA VAL A 194 3.82 -1.15 2.55
C VAL A 194 5.14 -1.67 3.13
N ALA A 195 5.17 -1.99 4.43
CA ALA A 195 6.35 -2.56 5.08
C ALA A 195 6.73 -3.94 4.52
N GLY A 196 5.74 -4.82 4.33
CA GLY A 196 5.91 -6.15 3.76
C GLY A 196 6.43 -6.11 2.33
N VAL A 197 5.84 -5.27 1.48
CA VAL A 197 6.33 -5.04 0.10
C VAL A 197 7.79 -4.55 0.13
N ALA A 198 8.12 -3.57 0.97
CA ALA A 198 9.49 -3.06 1.06
C ALA A 198 10.49 -4.15 1.52
N SER A 199 10.10 -5.03 2.46
CA SER A 199 10.94 -6.15 2.89
C SER A 199 11.12 -7.24 1.82
N ILE A 200 10.09 -7.53 1.04
CA ILE A 200 10.20 -8.44 -0.11
C ILE A 200 11.19 -7.87 -1.13
N LEU A 201 11.05 -6.58 -1.47
CA LEU A 201 11.96 -5.91 -2.41
C LEU A 201 13.40 -5.85 -1.89
N PHE A 202 13.58 -5.65 -0.58
CA PHE A 202 14.90 -5.70 0.05
C PHE A 202 15.57 -7.06 -0.12
N LEU A 203 14.84 -8.15 0.13
CA LEU A 203 15.37 -9.51 -0.09
C LEU A 203 15.68 -9.78 -1.56
N LEU A 204 14.84 -9.30 -2.49
CA LEU A 204 15.11 -9.41 -3.93
C LEU A 204 16.39 -8.67 -4.31
N LYS A 205 16.63 -7.47 -3.74
CA LYS A 205 17.84 -6.69 -3.98
C LYS A 205 19.10 -7.32 -3.37
N MET A 206 18.97 -8.08 -2.28
CA MET A 206 20.06 -8.85 -1.67
C MET A 206 20.24 -10.25 -2.28
N SER A 207 19.39 -10.65 -3.23
CA SER A 207 19.48 -11.97 -3.86
C SER A 207 20.45 -11.96 -5.04
N PRO A 208 20.92 -13.15 -5.50
CA PRO A 208 21.77 -13.28 -6.69
C PRO A 208 21.10 -12.81 -8.01
N LEU A 209 19.84 -12.36 -7.96
CA LEU A 209 19.15 -11.70 -9.09
C LEU A 209 19.60 -10.25 -9.27
N ALA A 210 20.24 -9.66 -8.27
CA ALA A 210 20.78 -8.30 -8.33
C ALA A 210 22.22 -8.25 -8.89
N ASP A 211 22.83 -9.40 -9.19
CA ASP A 211 24.21 -9.46 -9.67
C ASP A 211 24.36 -8.79 -11.05
N PRO A 212 25.34 -7.86 -11.22
CA PRO A 212 25.55 -7.12 -12.47
C PRO A 212 25.83 -8.02 -13.69
N GLY A 213 26.35 -9.23 -13.48
CA GLY A 213 26.69 -10.18 -14.53
C GLY A 213 25.51 -11.02 -15.04
N ARG A 214 24.32 -10.90 -14.45
CA ARG A 214 23.15 -11.72 -14.81
C ARG A 214 22.28 -10.99 -15.82
N SER A 215 22.21 -11.51 -17.04
CA SER A 215 21.32 -11.01 -18.09
C SER A 215 19.94 -11.66 -18.01
N GLY A 216 18.89 -10.84 -17.88
CA GLY A 216 17.51 -11.29 -17.85
C GLY A 216 16.53 -10.18 -17.46
N THR A 217 15.27 -10.29 -17.89
CA THR A 217 14.23 -9.28 -17.64
C THR A 217 14.05 -8.99 -16.16
N PHE A 218 14.03 -10.04 -15.32
CA PHE A 218 13.92 -9.92 -13.87
C PHE A 218 15.14 -9.26 -13.21
N ALA A 219 16.35 -9.62 -13.64
CA ALA A 219 17.57 -8.96 -13.17
C ALA A 219 17.58 -7.47 -13.53
N GLY A 220 17.08 -7.12 -14.72
CA GLY A 220 16.87 -5.74 -15.13
C GLY A 220 15.89 -4.99 -14.22
N ILE A 221 14.78 -5.61 -13.82
CA ILE A 221 13.80 -5.00 -12.90
C ILE A 221 14.42 -4.78 -11.51
N VAL A 222 15.12 -5.78 -10.97
CA VAL A 222 15.79 -5.70 -9.66
C VAL A 222 16.91 -4.65 -9.65
N ALA A 223 17.65 -4.50 -10.76
CA ALA A 223 18.66 -3.46 -10.91
C ALA A 223 18.07 -2.04 -10.82
N ARG A 224 16.82 -1.84 -11.22
CA ARG A 224 16.11 -0.54 -11.19
C ARG A 224 15.53 -0.19 -9.82
N LEU A 225 15.43 -1.16 -8.91
CA LEU A 225 14.98 -0.89 -7.55
C LEU A 225 15.98 0.02 -6.80
N PRO A 226 15.51 0.87 -5.87
CA PRO A 226 16.36 1.63 -4.96
C PRO A 226 17.36 0.75 -4.21
N ASP A 227 18.36 1.40 -3.62
CA ASP A 227 19.36 0.71 -2.81
C ASP A 227 18.73 -0.09 -1.66
N ALA A 228 19.33 -1.22 -1.29
CA ALA A 228 18.83 -2.10 -0.24
C ALA A 228 18.66 -1.35 1.09
N GLN A 229 19.56 -0.44 1.46
CA GLN A 229 19.44 0.34 2.70
C GLN A 229 18.21 1.26 2.68
N THR A 230 17.80 1.73 1.50
CA THR A 230 16.59 2.55 1.35
C THR A 230 15.34 1.71 1.56
N LEU A 231 15.28 0.53 0.96
CA LEU A 231 14.17 -0.42 1.12
C LEU A 231 14.04 -0.86 2.58
N ASP A 232 15.16 -1.15 3.23
CA ASP A 232 15.21 -1.49 4.65
C ASP A 232 14.69 -0.35 5.53
N ARG A 233 15.14 0.88 5.27
CA ARG A 233 14.70 2.08 5.99
C ARG A 233 13.21 2.36 5.82
N ILE A 234 12.67 2.13 4.62
CA ILE A 234 11.23 2.24 4.36
C ILE A 234 10.50 1.22 5.23
N ALA A 235 10.86 -0.07 5.12
CA ALA A 235 10.25 -1.14 5.91
C ALA A 235 10.31 -0.84 7.42
N TYR A 236 11.45 -0.37 7.93
CA TYR A 236 11.59 -0.03 9.35
C TYR A 236 10.63 1.05 9.80
N ARG A 237 10.63 2.18 9.09
CA ARG A 237 9.86 3.36 9.48
C ARG A 237 8.37 3.09 9.42
N THR A 238 7.93 2.34 8.41
CA THR A 238 6.54 1.91 8.31
C THR A 238 6.17 0.96 9.44
N THR A 239 7.03 -0.01 9.78
CA THR A 239 6.76 -0.97 10.87
C THR A 239 6.76 -0.29 12.25
N ILE A 240 7.68 0.65 12.53
CA ILE A 240 7.68 1.41 13.79
C ILE A 240 6.36 2.16 13.98
N PHE A 241 5.80 2.73 12.90
CA PHE A 241 4.52 3.42 12.97
C PHE A 241 3.34 2.45 13.08
N ALA A 242 3.33 1.39 12.27
CA ALA A 242 2.24 0.43 12.22
C ALA A 242 2.10 -0.39 13.50
N PHE A 243 3.21 -0.70 14.17
CA PHE A 243 3.22 -1.54 15.38
C PHE A 243 2.36 -0.99 16.53
N PRO A 244 2.55 0.25 17.04
CA PRO A 244 1.69 0.79 18.09
C PRO A 244 0.25 0.98 17.61
N VAL A 245 0.04 1.40 16.36
CA VAL A 245 -1.31 1.54 15.79
C VAL A 245 -2.04 0.20 15.81
N PHE A 246 -1.40 -0.87 15.33
CA PHE A 246 -1.98 -2.21 15.37
C PHE A 246 -2.15 -2.73 16.79
N GLY A 247 -1.21 -2.44 17.70
CA GLY A 247 -1.35 -2.75 19.13
C GLY A 247 -2.59 -2.13 19.76
N PHE A 248 -2.86 -0.84 19.49
CA PHE A 248 -4.12 -0.21 19.89
C PHE A 248 -5.32 -0.88 19.23
N GLY A 249 -5.18 -1.31 17.98
CA GLY A 249 -6.18 -2.14 17.29
C GLY A 249 -6.52 -3.40 18.06
N VAL A 250 -5.52 -4.18 18.51
CA VAL A 250 -5.72 -5.39 19.32
C VAL A 250 -6.41 -5.07 20.65
N ILE A 251 -5.99 -3.99 21.34
CA ILE A 251 -6.59 -3.55 22.61
C ILE A 251 -8.06 -3.16 22.42
N PHE A 252 -8.37 -2.33 21.41
CA PHE A 252 -9.75 -1.94 21.11
C PHE A 252 -10.60 -3.13 20.66
N GLY A 253 -9.97 -4.15 20.05
CA GLY A 253 -10.62 -5.41 19.71
C GLY A 253 -11.07 -6.16 20.95
N ALA A 254 -10.21 -6.26 21.97
CA ALA A 254 -10.54 -6.88 23.24
C ALA A 254 -11.66 -6.13 23.99
N ILE A 255 -11.65 -4.79 23.97
CA ILE A 255 -12.73 -3.98 24.59
C ILE A 255 -14.06 -4.21 23.86
N TRP A 256 -14.03 -4.24 22.53
CA TRP A 256 -15.22 -4.53 21.73
C TRP A 256 -15.72 -5.97 21.95
N ALA A 257 -14.82 -6.95 22.13
CA ALA A 257 -15.18 -8.33 22.42
C ALA A 257 -15.96 -8.49 23.74
N GLU A 258 -15.60 -7.71 24.77
CA GLU A 258 -16.34 -7.66 26.04
C GLU A 258 -17.78 -7.16 25.83
N GLU A 259 -17.96 -6.11 25.04
CA GLU A 259 -19.29 -5.57 24.77
C GLU A 259 -20.15 -6.51 23.89
N ALA A 260 -19.53 -7.20 22.94
CA ALA A 260 -20.22 -8.08 22.00
C ALA A 260 -20.55 -9.46 22.59
N TRP A 261 -19.67 -10.02 23.43
CA TRP A 261 -19.75 -11.41 23.90
C TRP A 261 -19.58 -11.59 25.42
N GLY A 262 -19.42 -10.51 26.18
CA GLY A 262 -19.24 -10.55 27.63
C GLY A 262 -17.88 -11.09 28.09
N ARG A 263 -16.87 -11.09 27.20
CA ARG A 263 -15.48 -11.43 27.53
C ARG A 263 -14.47 -10.66 26.68
N TYR A 264 -13.40 -10.16 27.31
CA TYR A 264 -12.31 -9.46 26.61
C TYR A 264 -11.50 -10.32 25.63
N TRP A 265 -11.42 -11.63 25.85
CA TRP A 265 -10.62 -12.55 25.04
C TRP A 265 -11.18 -13.98 25.13
N GLY A 266 -11.26 -14.66 24.00
CA GLY A 266 -11.75 -16.03 23.85
C GLY A 266 -10.76 -17.03 23.27
N TRP A 267 -9.54 -16.62 22.91
CA TRP A 267 -8.57 -17.47 22.18
C TRP A 267 -9.12 -18.03 20.87
N ASP A 268 -10.05 -17.31 20.24
CA ASP A 268 -10.53 -17.72 18.93
C ASP A 268 -9.42 -17.55 17.88
N PRO A 269 -9.53 -18.19 16.70
CA PRO A 269 -8.48 -18.13 15.68
C PRO A 269 -8.12 -16.70 15.25
N LYS A 270 -9.05 -15.74 15.25
CA LYS A 270 -8.80 -14.36 14.84
C LYS A 270 -8.04 -13.57 15.89
N GLU A 271 -8.48 -13.68 17.14
CA GLU A 271 -7.76 -13.12 18.28
C GLU A 271 -6.34 -13.68 18.37
N THR A 272 -6.20 -15.01 18.30
CA THR A 272 -4.91 -15.72 18.41
C THR A 272 -3.95 -15.32 17.31
N VAL A 273 -4.38 -15.33 16.04
CA VAL A 273 -3.51 -14.96 14.91
C VAL A 273 -3.16 -13.47 14.95
N SER A 274 -4.08 -12.59 15.38
CA SER A 274 -3.78 -11.17 15.55
C SER A 274 -2.71 -10.94 16.62
N PHE A 275 -2.76 -11.68 17.72
CA PHE A 275 -1.72 -11.65 18.75
C PHE A 275 -0.38 -12.21 18.24
N ILE A 276 -0.39 -13.33 17.51
CA ILE A 276 0.82 -13.90 16.88
C ILE A 276 1.45 -12.88 15.92
N ALA A 277 0.65 -12.22 15.07
CA ALA A 277 1.15 -11.19 14.16
C ALA A 277 1.80 -10.03 14.93
N TRP A 278 1.16 -9.56 16.01
CA TRP A 278 1.72 -8.53 16.89
C TRP A 278 3.07 -8.97 17.50
N VAL A 279 3.17 -10.20 18.02
CA VAL A 279 4.41 -10.76 18.57
C VAL A 279 5.51 -10.85 17.51
N ILE A 280 5.19 -11.27 16.27
CA ILE A 280 6.18 -11.34 15.18
C ILE A 280 6.73 -9.94 14.84
N TYR A 281 5.87 -8.92 14.77
CA TYR A 281 6.32 -7.55 14.53
C TYR A 281 7.09 -6.96 15.73
N ALA A 282 6.73 -7.31 16.96
CA ALA A 282 7.52 -6.98 18.15
C ALA A 282 8.90 -7.63 18.07
N ALA A 283 8.98 -8.91 17.71
CA ALA A 283 10.24 -9.63 17.53
C ALA A 283 11.08 -9.02 16.40
N TYR A 284 10.47 -8.56 15.31
CA TYR A 284 11.15 -7.82 14.25
C TYR A 284 11.78 -6.53 14.75
N LEU A 285 11.01 -5.69 15.46
CA LEU A 285 11.52 -4.44 16.02
C LEU A 285 12.61 -4.69 17.06
N HIS A 286 12.41 -5.69 17.93
CA HIS A 286 13.39 -6.11 18.92
C HIS A 286 14.68 -6.59 18.25
N ALA A 287 14.59 -7.49 17.27
CA ALA A 287 15.74 -7.97 16.50
C ALA A 287 16.48 -6.79 15.86
N ARG A 288 15.79 -5.78 15.32
CA ARG A 288 16.47 -4.62 14.73
C ARG A 288 17.09 -3.66 15.76
N SER A 289 16.58 -3.65 16.99
CA SER A 289 17.14 -2.89 18.10
C SER A 289 18.39 -3.56 18.69
N THR A 290 18.47 -4.89 18.61
CA THR A 290 19.61 -5.68 19.10
C THR A 290 20.74 -5.70 18.06
N ALA A 291 21.96 -5.41 18.49
CA ALA A 291 23.13 -5.36 17.62
C ALA A 291 23.35 -6.73 16.93
N GLY A 292 23.48 -6.74 15.60
CA GLY A 292 23.82 -7.92 14.79
C GLY A 292 22.71 -8.54 13.93
N TRP A 293 21.45 -8.07 14.04
CA TRP A 293 20.31 -8.62 13.27
C TRP A 293 19.78 -7.68 12.19
N ARG A 294 20.54 -6.64 11.82
CA ARG A 294 20.13 -5.57 10.90
C ARG A 294 20.01 -5.98 9.41
N ASP A 295 20.25 -7.24 9.09
CA ASP A 295 20.38 -7.71 7.71
C ASP A 295 19.18 -8.59 7.28
N ARG A 296 19.44 -9.49 6.33
CA ARG A 296 18.51 -10.44 5.70
C ARG A 296 17.58 -11.18 6.68
N LYS A 297 18.04 -11.48 7.89
CA LYS A 297 17.26 -12.21 8.91
C LYS A 297 16.06 -11.40 9.40
N ALA A 298 16.23 -10.11 9.70
CA ALA A 298 15.12 -9.25 10.12
C ALA A 298 14.07 -9.09 9.01
N ALA A 299 14.50 -8.99 7.75
CA ALA A 299 13.57 -8.92 6.63
C ALA A 299 12.67 -10.16 6.51
N TRP A 300 13.19 -11.36 6.80
CA TRP A 300 12.37 -12.58 6.87
C TRP A 300 11.35 -12.56 8.00
N ILE A 301 11.69 -12.00 9.16
CA ILE A 301 10.73 -11.84 10.27
C ILE A 301 9.60 -10.89 9.87
N ASN A 302 9.92 -9.77 9.19
CA ASN A 302 8.89 -8.84 8.71
C ASN A 302 7.97 -9.49 7.67
N ILE A 303 8.51 -10.34 6.78
CA ILE A 303 7.72 -11.11 5.81
C ILE A 303 6.84 -12.13 6.53
N ALA A 304 7.34 -12.81 7.56
CA ALA A 304 6.52 -13.71 8.36
C ALA A 304 5.34 -12.96 9.02
N GLY A 305 5.58 -11.74 9.52
CA GLY A 305 4.53 -10.87 10.05
C GLY A 305 3.50 -10.47 8.97
N PHE A 306 3.97 -10.15 7.76
CA PHE A 306 3.09 -9.84 6.63
C PHE A 306 2.25 -11.05 6.21
N VAL A 307 2.85 -12.25 6.15
CA VAL A 307 2.12 -13.49 5.85
C VAL A 307 1.10 -13.80 6.93
N ALA A 308 1.43 -13.62 8.22
CA ALA A 308 0.49 -13.78 9.32
C ALA A 308 -0.71 -12.82 9.20
N MET A 309 -0.47 -11.56 8.79
CA MET A 309 -1.54 -10.59 8.52
C MET A 309 -2.45 -11.00 7.36
N VAL A 310 -1.88 -11.47 6.25
CA VAL A 310 -2.64 -11.96 5.09
C VAL A 310 -3.44 -13.22 5.45
N PHE A 311 -2.84 -14.13 6.23
CA PHE A 311 -3.49 -15.32 6.75
C PHE A 311 -4.68 -14.95 7.66
N ASN A 312 -4.49 -13.99 8.57
CA ASN A 312 -5.57 -13.48 9.41
C ASN A 312 -6.70 -12.86 8.58
N LEU A 313 -6.36 -12.12 7.53
CA LEU A 313 -7.32 -11.45 6.66
C LEU A 313 -8.18 -12.44 5.86
N PHE A 314 -7.59 -13.48 5.28
CA PHE A 314 -8.30 -14.39 4.37
C PHE A 314 -8.66 -15.71 5.02
N PHE A 315 -7.68 -16.43 5.58
CA PHE A 315 -7.91 -17.79 6.03
C PHE A 315 -8.86 -17.81 7.24
N ILE A 316 -8.63 -16.95 8.22
CA ILE A 316 -9.48 -16.91 9.41
C ILE A 316 -10.89 -16.43 9.06
N ASN A 317 -11.01 -15.37 8.26
CA ASN A 317 -12.32 -14.83 7.93
C ASN A 317 -13.12 -15.71 6.94
N LEU A 318 -12.48 -16.56 6.13
CA LEU A 318 -13.17 -17.39 5.11
C LEU A 318 -13.29 -18.87 5.49
N VAL A 319 -12.38 -19.41 6.29
CA VAL A 319 -12.28 -20.86 6.57
C VAL A 319 -12.71 -21.19 7.99
N THR A 320 -12.52 -20.29 8.95
CA THR A 320 -12.98 -20.54 10.32
C THR A 320 -14.42 -20.04 10.50
N ALA A 321 -15.35 -20.97 10.68
CA ALA A 321 -16.70 -20.66 11.17
C ALA A 321 -16.61 -20.26 12.66
N GLY A 322 -16.19 -19.02 12.91
CA GLY A 322 -16.14 -18.42 14.25
C GLY A 322 -17.09 -17.24 14.40
N LEU A 323 -17.21 -16.71 15.61
CA LEU A 323 -18.01 -15.51 15.98
C LEU A 323 -17.66 -14.24 15.17
N HIS A 324 -16.58 -14.30 14.39
CA HIS A 324 -16.04 -13.24 13.53
C HIS A 324 -16.15 -13.54 12.03
N SER A 325 -16.88 -14.60 11.64
CA SER A 325 -17.16 -14.87 10.23
C SER A 325 -18.13 -13.80 9.71
N TYR A 326 -17.56 -12.68 9.24
CA TYR A 326 -18.27 -11.63 8.50
C TYR A 326 -18.28 -11.91 6.99
N ALA A 327 -17.84 -13.09 6.61
CA ALA A 327 -18.07 -13.66 5.31
C ALA A 327 -19.59 -13.90 5.20
N GLY A 328 -20.33 -12.90 4.72
CA GLY A 328 -21.72 -13.05 4.28
C GLY A 328 -21.85 -13.94 3.04
N VAL A 329 -21.04 -14.97 2.96
CA VAL A 329 -21.00 -15.99 1.92
C VAL A 329 -21.56 -17.22 2.59
N SER A 330 -22.87 -17.42 2.39
CA SER A 330 -23.56 -18.68 2.62
C SER A 330 -22.96 -19.78 1.77
#